data_AF-E4UR19-F1
#
_entry.id   AF-E4UR19-F1
#
_cell.length_a   1.000
_cell.length_b   1.000
_cell.length_c   1.000
_cell.angle_alpha   90.00
_cell.angle_beta   90.00
_cell.angle_gamma   90.00
#
_symmetry.space_group_name_H-M   'P 1'
#
loop_
_entity.id
_entity.type
_entity.pdbx_description
1 polymer ?
#
loop_
_entity_poly.entity_id
_entity_poly.type
_entity_poly.pdbx_seq_one_letter_code
_entity_poly.pdbx_strand_id
1 'polypeptide(L)'
;MNVNELNGDLRELYCNRSSFQVPDYGTIKTKTAIWKLGPIFSERESWDVNDDLYHAYITEAAGVCVATQVEGPTPGVQGIAKIRMQIPNDYDVPAPTKPQKSSFRTSLEVLSLKELTEAGSTCTPKLLDLAFFKQIRKNDPLPGGFLTFIIMERLPGRNLVNFHELPMSERDQVRLAFAKTIREFYARGYTHWDPHRRNLMWDREDKKCYIIDLEDVCQLDDDYPRKVFTPERDFQVWGIADPEINTGSFGLDPMVPHDCKFIQDPGDEELEKMARDVTGKPLYFESKSRGECQPSENTSTTVVESS
;
A
#
# COMPACT_ATOMS: atom_id res chain seq x y z
N MET A 1 -8.32 -12.78 -21.44
CA MET A 1 -6.96 -13.28 -21.19
C MET A 1 -7.13 -14.62 -20.51
N ASN A 2 -6.54 -15.66 -21.09
CA ASN A 2 -6.56 -17.00 -20.52
C ASN A 2 -5.60 -17.03 -19.33
N VAL A 3 -5.94 -17.71 -18.22
CA VAL A 3 -5.03 -17.86 -17.06
C VAL A 3 -3.69 -18.49 -17.48
N ASN A 4 -3.70 -19.32 -18.52
CA ASN A 4 -2.50 -19.92 -19.10
C ASN A 4 -1.58 -18.92 -19.83
N GLU A 5 -2.03 -17.68 -20.03
CA GLU A 5 -1.24 -16.59 -20.63
C GLU A 5 -0.58 -15.71 -19.55
N LEU A 6 -0.85 -15.93 -18.26
CA LEU A 6 -0.22 -15.19 -17.16
C LEU A 6 1.23 -15.64 -16.99
N ASN A 7 2.15 -14.68 -16.94
CA ASN A 7 3.58 -14.88 -16.78
C ASN A 7 4.15 -14.06 -15.61
N GLY A 8 5.29 -14.50 -15.07
CA GLY A 8 5.97 -13.84 -13.94
C GLY A 8 5.07 -13.64 -12.72
N ASP A 9 5.11 -12.43 -12.16
CA ASP A 9 4.45 -11.99 -10.93
C ASP A 9 2.93 -12.28 -10.91
N LEU A 10 2.26 -12.21 -12.07
CA LEU A 10 0.81 -12.47 -12.16
C LEU A 10 0.46 -13.95 -11.94
N ARG A 11 1.36 -14.87 -12.27
CA ARG A 11 1.15 -16.31 -12.06
C ARG A 11 1.32 -16.70 -10.60
N GLU A 12 2.30 -16.10 -9.91
CA GLU A 12 2.54 -16.35 -8.48
C GLU A 12 1.37 -15.86 -7.62
N LEU A 13 0.83 -14.67 -7.93
CA LEU A 13 -0.38 -14.14 -7.29
C LEU A 13 -1.61 -15.03 -7.53
N TYR A 14 -1.72 -15.64 -8.73
CA TYR A 14 -2.79 -16.58 -9.03
C TYR A 14 -2.65 -17.94 -8.31
N CYS A 15 -1.43 -18.40 -8.02
CA CYS A 15 -1.20 -19.68 -7.36
C CYS A 15 -1.45 -19.65 -5.84
N ASN A 16 -1.47 -18.47 -5.22
CA ASN A 16 -1.72 -18.27 -3.79
C ASN A 16 -3.17 -17.86 -3.48
N ARG A 17 -4.15 -18.34 -4.26
CA ARG A 17 -5.58 -18.08 -4.00
C ARG A 17 -5.99 -18.67 -2.65
N SER A 18 -6.83 -17.93 -1.93
CA SER A 18 -7.28 -18.32 -0.60
C SER A 18 -8.32 -19.46 -0.67
N SER A 19 -8.71 -19.97 0.50
CA SER A 19 -9.68 -21.08 0.61
C SER A 19 -11.10 -20.69 0.18
N PHE A 20 -11.45 -19.41 0.34
CA PHE A 20 -12.68 -18.79 -0.14
C PHE A 20 -12.42 -17.99 -1.42
N GLN A 21 -12.79 -18.57 -2.55
CA GLN A 21 -12.67 -17.91 -3.86
C GLN A 21 -13.66 -16.76 -3.96
N VAL A 22 -13.16 -15.57 -4.32
CA VAL A 22 -14.04 -14.47 -4.71
C VAL A 22 -14.67 -14.86 -6.05
N PRO A 23 -16.01 -14.84 -6.20
CA PRO A 23 -16.63 -15.23 -7.45
C PRO A 23 -16.19 -14.34 -8.62
N ASP A 24 -16.05 -14.92 -9.81
CA ASP A 24 -15.86 -14.13 -11.03
C ASP A 24 -17.18 -13.40 -11.38
N TYR A 25 -17.25 -12.11 -11.06
CA TYR A 25 -18.39 -11.27 -11.41
C TYR A 25 -18.23 -10.75 -12.84
N GLY A 26 -19.03 -11.21 -13.80
CA GLY A 26 -18.84 -10.79 -15.21
C GLY A 26 -19.04 -9.27 -15.45
N THR A 27 -19.98 -8.65 -14.75
CA THR A 27 -20.31 -7.23 -14.90
C THR A 27 -20.92 -6.70 -13.60
N ILE A 28 -20.63 -5.45 -13.27
CA ILE A 28 -21.27 -4.73 -12.17
C ILE A 28 -21.87 -3.43 -12.69
N LYS A 29 -22.98 -3.01 -12.06
CA LYS A 29 -23.58 -1.70 -12.28
C LYS A 29 -23.37 -0.88 -11.01
N THR A 30 -22.66 0.22 -11.14
CA THR A 30 -22.44 1.20 -10.08
C THR A 30 -23.49 2.31 -10.20
N LYS A 31 -23.35 3.38 -9.42
CA LYS A 31 -24.19 4.56 -9.57
C LYS A 31 -23.94 5.31 -10.87
N THR A 32 -22.70 5.29 -11.38
CA THR A 32 -22.27 6.15 -12.49
C THR A 32 -22.06 5.41 -13.80
N ALA A 33 -21.86 4.09 -13.76
CA ALA A 33 -21.42 3.32 -14.91
C ALA A 33 -21.77 1.82 -14.82
N ILE A 34 -21.55 1.13 -15.94
CA ILE A 34 -21.49 -0.33 -16.01
C ILE A 34 -20.07 -0.73 -16.31
N TRP A 35 -19.50 -1.60 -15.47
CA TRP A 35 -18.14 -2.08 -15.59
C TRP A 35 -18.12 -3.57 -15.88
N LYS A 36 -17.44 -3.96 -16.95
CA LYS A 36 -17.07 -5.36 -17.21
C LYS A 36 -15.82 -5.68 -16.42
N LEU A 37 -15.85 -6.75 -15.63
CA LEU A 37 -14.70 -7.19 -14.85
C LEU A 37 -13.99 -8.32 -15.60
N GLY A 38 -12.67 -8.27 -15.58
CA GLY A 38 -11.80 -9.33 -16.07
C GLY A 38 -11.63 -10.45 -15.05
N PRO A 39 -10.81 -11.47 -15.37
CA PRO A 39 -10.43 -12.51 -14.43
C PRO A 39 -9.74 -11.92 -13.20
N ILE A 40 -10.02 -12.50 -12.04
CA ILE A 40 -9.31 -12.18 -10.80
C ILE A 40 -7.87 -12.71 -10.89
N PHE A 41 -6.89 -11.83 -10.63
CA PHE A 41 -5.47 -12.14 -10.72
C PHE A 41 -4.75 -12.08 -9.37
N SER A 42 -5.41 -11.60 -8.32
CA SER A 42 -4.91 -11.63 -6.94
C SER A 42 -6.09 -11.83 -6.01
N GLU A 43 -5.91 -12.69 -5.01
CA GLU A 43 -6.88 -12.89 -3.93
C GLU A 43 -6.17 -12.96 -2.58
N ARG A 44 -6.87 -12.56 -1.52
CA ARG A 44 -6.43 -12.75 -0.14
C ARG A 44 -7.60 -12.90 0.80
N GLU A 45 -7.37 -13.57 1.92
CA GLU A 45 -8.24 -13.52 3.09
C GLU A 45 -7.63 -12.58 4.13
N SER A 46 -8.48 -11.84 4.83
CA SER A 46 -8.08 -11.04 5.98
C SER A 46 -8.99 -11.30 7.18
N TRP A 47 -8.37 -11.30 8.35
CA TRP A 47 -9.01 -11.57 9.63
C TRP A 47 -8.83 -10.36 10.52
N ASP A 48 -9.92 -9.68 10.86
CA ASP A 48 -9.93 -8.62 11.84
C ASP A 48 -10.54 -9.16 13.13
N VAL A 49 -9.69 -9.35 14.14
CA VAL A 49 -10.10 -9.94 15.43
C VAL A 49 -11.05 -9.01 16.18
N ASN A 50 -10.90 -7.70 15.98
CA ASN A 50 -11.72 -6.69 16.62
C ASN A 50 -11.83 -5.47 15.69
N ASP A 51 -12.70 -5.59 14.69
CA ASP A 51 -12.97 -4.53 13.74
C ASP A 51 -13.34 -3.23 14.48
N ASP A 52 -12.58 -2.17 14.27
CA ASP A 52 -12.75 -0.92 15.03
C ASP A 52 -14.10 -0.23 14.79
N LEU A 53 -14.76 -0.50 13.66
CA LEU A 53 -16.05 0.08 13.30
C LEU A 53 -17.22 -0.66 13.95
N TYR A 54 -17.13 -1.99 14.04
CA TYR A 54 -18.23 -2.83 14.53
C TYR A 54 -17.96 -3.49 15.89
N HIS A 55 -16.74 -3.37 16.42
CA HIS A 55 -16.23 -4.08 17.59
C HIS A 55 -16.53 -5.59 17.52
N ALA A 56 -16.23 -6.17 16.35
CA ALA A 56 -16.60 -7.54 16.00
C ALA A 56 -15.47 -8.24 15.25
N TYR A 57 -15.41 -9.56 15.39
CA TYR A 57 -14.56 -10.38 14.54
C TYR A 57 -15.15 -10.41 13.12
N ILE A 58 -14.41 -9.88 12.14
CA ILE A 58 -14.81 -9.84 10.73
C ILE A 58 -13.76 -10.56 9.89
N THR A 59 -14.24 -11.47 9.04
CA THR A 59 -13.42 -12.12 8.02
C THR A 59 -13.85 -11.65 6.64
N GLU A 60 -12.86 -11.39 5.78
CA GLU A 60 -13.09 -10.98 4.40
C GLU A 60 -12.30 -11.83 3.42
N ALA A 61 -12.90 -12.11 2.27
CA ALA A 61 -12.19 -12.47 1.06
C ALA A 61 -12.10 -11.23 0.15
N ALA A 62 -10.91 -10.98 -0.39
CA ALA A 62 -10.65 -9.89 -1.30
C ALA A 62 -10.11 -10.42 -2.64
N GLY A 63 -10.55 -9.82 -3.73
CA GLY A 63 -10.13 -10.16 -5.09
C GLY A 63 -9.79 -8.92 -5.89
N VAL A 64 -8.79 -9.00 -6.76
CA VAL A 64 -8.34 -7.90 -7.62
C VAL A 64 -8.44 -8.31 -9.08
N CYS A 65 -9.07 -7.48 -9.91
CA CYS A 65 -9.18 -7.69 -11.35
C CYS A 65 -9.12 -6.37 -12.12
N VAL A 66 -8.94 -6.46 -13.44
CA VAL A 66 -9.10 -5.29 -14.32
C VAL A 66 -10.58 -5.03 -14.54
N ALA A 67 -11.01 -3.77 -14.45
CA ALA A 67 -12.35 -3.34 -14.82
C ALA A 67 -12.30 -2.47 -16.08
N THR A 68 -13.24 -2.66 -17.00
CA THR A 68 -13.40 -1.83 -18.19
C THR A 68 -14.79 -1.21 -18.20
N GLN A 69 -14.87 0.11 -18.33
CA GLN A 69 -16.16 0.78 -18.40
C GLN A 69 -16.83 0.48 -19.74
N VAL A 70 -18.04 -0.06 -19.70
CA VAL A 70 -18.84 -0.39 -20.89
C VAL A 70 -19.85 0.72 -21.17
N GLU A 71 -20.51 1.20 -20.12
CA GLU A 71 -21.43 2.35 -20.16
C GLU A 71 -21.06 3.33 -19.07
N GLY A 72 -21.14 4.63 -19.34
CA GLY A 72 -20.75 5.67 -18.38
C GLY A 72 -20.12 6.88 -19.05
N PRO A 73 -19.46 7.76 -18.27
CA PRO A 73 -18.88 9.00 -18.77
C PRO A 73 -17.66 8.82 -19.68
N THR A 74 -16.94 7.71 -19.57
CA THR A 74 -15.67 7.42 -20.27
C THR A 74 -15.61 5.96 -20.76
N PRO A 75 -16.50 5.51 -21.67
CA PRO A 75 -16.50 4.13 -22.16
C PRO A 75 -15.13 3.71 -22.71
N GLY A 76 -14.72 2.48 -22.38
CA GLY A 76 -13.42 1.91 -22.75
C GLY A 76 -12.28 2.21 -21.76
N VAL A 77 -12.46 3.11 -20.79
CA VAL A 77 -11.45 3.33 -19.75
C VAL A 77 -11.25 2.06 -18.94
N GLN A 78 -9.98 1.77 -18.62
CA GLN A 78 -9.59 0.65 -17.77
C GLN A 78 -9.21 1.15 -16.37
N GLY A 79 -9.66 0.41 -15.36
CA GLY A 79 -9.29 0.58 -13.96
C GLY A 79 -8.92 -0.76 -13.32
N ILE A 80 -8.61 -0.70 -12.03
CA ILE A 80 -8.46 -1.86 -11.16
C ILE A 80 -9.68 -1.93 -10.24
N ALA A 81 -10.34 -3.08 -10.21
CA ALA A 81 -11.38 -3.38 -9.25
C ALA A 81 -10.82 -4.17 -8.08
N LYS A 82 -10.96 -3.66 -6.85
CA LYS A 82 -10.90 -4.45 -5.63
C LYS A 82 -12.31 -4.85 -5.22
N ILE A 83 -12.51 -6.15 -5.08
CA ILE A 83 -13.74 -6.78 -4.63
C ILE A 83 -13.49 -7.19 -3.18
N ARG A 84 -14.33 -6.73 -2.25
CA ARG A 84 -14.27 -7.09 -0.83
C ARG A 84 -15.57 -7.77 -0.46
N MET A 85 -15.51 -8.96 0.12
CA MET A 85 -16.72 -9.65 0.58
C MET A 85 -16.53 -10.21 1.98
N GLN A 86 -17.56 -10.05 2.81
CA GLN A 86 -17.59 -10.72 4.10
C GLN A 86 -17.73 -12.23 3.89
N ILE A 87 -16.93 -13.01 4.59
CA ILE A 87 -17.06 -14.47 4.63
C ILE A 87 -17.38 -14.91 6.06
N PRO A 88 -17.89 -16.15 6.26
CA PRO A 88 -18.02 -16.70 7.60
C PRO A 88 -16.69 -16.63 8.36
N ASN A 89 -16.77 -16.36 9.65
CA ASN A 89 -15.64 -16.46 10.56
C ASN A 89 -15.20 -17.92 10.67
N ASP A 90 -13.94 -18.12 11.04
CA ASP A 90 -13.40 -19.46 11.25
C ASP A 90 -14.27 -20.26 12.24
N TYR A 91 -14.31 -21.59 12.05
CA TYR A 91 -15.09 -22.53 12.84
C TYR A 91 -14.74 -22.48 14.33
N ASP A 92 -13.52 -22.06 14.67
CA ASP A 92 -13.04 -21.92 16.04
C ASP A 92 -13.62 -20.71 16.78
N VAL A 93 -14.36 -19.82 16.09
CA VAL A 93 -15.07 -18.71 16.72
C VAL A 93 -16.45 -19.18 17.20
N PRO A 94 -16.73 -19.18 18.53
CA PRO A 94 -17.91 -19.82 19.11
C PRO A 94 -19.25 -19.15 18.78
N ALA A 95 -19.26 -18.00 18.10
CA ALA A 95 -20.46 -17.24 17.76
C ALA A 95 -20.72 -17.26 16.25
N PRO A 96 -21.99 -17.45 15.81
CA PRO A 96 -22.33 -17.35 14.40
C PRO A 96 -21.94 -15.98 13.84
N THR A 97 -21.33 -15.97 12.66
CA THR A 97 -20.96 -14.73 11.97
C THR A 97 -22.20 -13.89 11.69
N LYS A 98 -22.20 -12.66 12.18
CA LYS A 98 -23.27 -11.71 11.92
C LYS A 98 -22.96 -10.95 10.63
N PRO A 99 -23.90 -10.88 9.67
CA PRO A 99 -23.76 -10.01 8.52
C PRO A 99 -23.55 -8.55 8.91
N GLN A 100 -22.50 -7.93 8.35
CA GLN A 100 -22.17 -6.52 8.52
C GLN A 100 -22.40 -5.75 7.22
N LYS A 101 -22.41 -4.42 7.32
CA LYS A 101 -22.59 -3.53 6.13
C LYS A 101 -21.27 -3.23 5.42
N SER A 102 -20.15 -3.37 6.11
CA SER A 102 -18.78 -3.15 5.64
C SER A 102 -17.82 -3.78 6.65
N SER A 103 -16.54 -3.43 6.56
CA SER A 103 -15.53 -3.53 7.61
C SER A 103 -14.82 -2.19 7.79
N PHE A 104 -14.05 -2.03 8.86
CA PHE A 104 -13.19 -0.89 9.10
C PHE A 104 -12.21 -0.69 7.93
N ARG A 105 -11.44 -1.74 7.56
CA ARG A 105 -10.47 -1.70 6.46
C ARG A 105 -11.08 -1.32 5.11
N THR A 106 -12.21 -1.94 4.75
CA THR A 106 -12.93 -1.60 3.51
C THR A 106 -13.42 -0.15 3.55
N SER A 107 -13.94 0.31 4.69
CA SER A 107 -14.45 1.67 4.82
C SER A 107 -13.32 2.71 4.79
N LEU A 108 -12.18 2.40 5.40
CA LEU A 108 -10.99 3.24 5.45
C LEU A 108 -10.35 3.41 4.07
N GLU A 109 -10.24 2.32 3.30
CA GLU A 109 -9.73 2.38 1.92
C GLU A 109 -10.63 3.24 1.03
N VAL A 110 -11.96 3.05 1.13
CA VAL A 110 -12.93 3.86 0.38
C VAL A 110 -12.82 5.34 0.73
N LEU A 111 -12.78 5.66 2.02
CA LEU A 111 -12.70 7.04 2.50
C LEU A 111 -11.40 7.70 2.03
N SER A 112 -10.27 7.03 2.26
CA SER A 112 -8.95 7.55 1.93
C SER A 112 -8.77 7.75 0.43
N LEU A 113 -9.18 6.79 -0.41
CA LEU A 113 -9.16 6.95 -1.86
C LEU A 113 -10.02 8.12 -2.32
N LYS A 114 -11.21 8.28 -1.74
CA LYS A 114 -12.12 9.38 -2.09
C LYS A 114 -11.49 10.73 -1.75
N GLU A 115 -11.03 10.91 -0.52
CA GLU A 115 -10.43 12.16 -0.04
C GLU A 115 -9.16 12.53 -0.81
N LEU A 116 -8.26 11.57 -1.01
CA LEU A 116 -7.03 11.80 -1.78
C LEU A 116 -7.32 12.12 -3.24
N THR A 117 -8.35 11.52 -3.84
CA THR A 117 -8.79 11.85 -5.20
C THR A 117 -9.35 13.27 -5.27
N GLU A 118 -10.22 13.64 -4.34
CA GLU A 118 -10.82 14.98 -4.26
C GLU A 118 -9.76 16.07 -3.98
N ALA A 119 -8.74 15.74 -3.19
CA ALA A 119 -7.57 16.59 -2.93
C ALA A 119 -6.55 16.62 -4.07
N GLY A 120 -6.82 15.95 -5.19
CA GLY A 120 -5.93 15.93 -6.36
C GLY A 120 -4.56 15.30 -6.05
N SER A 121 -4.51 14.28 -5.19
CA SER A 121 -3.30 13.49 -4.96
C SER A 121 -2.76 12.97 -6.29
N THR A 122 -1.45 13.11 -6.48
CA THR A 122 -0.74 12.55 -7.62
C THR A 122 0.04 11.29 -7.24
N CYS A 123 0.16 11.01 -5.94
CA CYS A 123 0.95 9.90 -5.40
C CYS A 123 0.14 8.63 -5.10
N THR A 124 -1.18 8.63 -5.33
CA THR A 124 -2.07 7.49 -5.09
C THR A 124 -3.02 7.28 -6.28
N PRO A 125 -3.59 6.07 -6.49
CA PRO A 125 -4.57 5.85 -7.56
C PRO A 125 -5.85 6.63 -7.28
N LYS A 126 -6.44 7.22 -8.33
CA LYS A 126 -7.73 7.91 -8.20
C LYS A 126 -8.89 6.93 -8.07
N LEU A 127 -9.87 7.27 -7.26
CA LEU A 127 -11.15 6.59 -7.22
C LEU A 127 -11.95 6.93 -8.49
N LEU A 128 -12.34 5.90 -9.24
CA LEU A 128 -13.17 6.05 -10.44
C LEU A 128 -14.64 5.79 -10.14
N ASP A 129 -14.94 4.78 -9.34
CA ASP A 129 -16.32 4.38 -9.03
C ASP A 129 -16.43 3.46 -7.82
N LEU A 130 -17.65 3.32 -7.29
CA LEU A 130 -17.95 2.47 -6.14
C LEU A 130 -19.29 1.75 -6.32
N ALA A 131 -19.37 0.52 -5.82
CA ALA A 131 -20.65 -0.14 -5.59
C ALA A 131 -20.66 -0.92 -4.27
N PHE A 132 -21.76 -0.78 -3.53
CA PHE A 132 -22.02 -1.49 -2.30
C PHE A 132 -23.22 -2.39 -2.50
N PHE A 133 -23.04 -3.67 -2.20
CA PHE A 133 -24.09 -4.68 -2.28
C PHE A 133 -24.18 -5.44 -0.98
N LYS A 134 -25.34 -6.09 -0.80
CA LYS A 134 -25.48 -7.19 0.15
C LYS A 134 -25.40 -8.49 -0.62
N GLN A 135 -24.77 -9.47 -0.01
CA GLN A 135 -24.79 -10.86 -0.46
C GLN A 135 -26.24 -11.37 -0.38
N ILE A 136 -26.84 -11.69 -1.52
CA ILE A 136 -28.24 -12.14 -1.64
C ILE A 136 -28.40 -13.38 -2.52
N ARG A 137 -27.32 -13.87 -3.13
CA ARG A 137 -27.36 -15.05 -3.99
C ARG A 137 -27.35 -16.30 -3.11
N LYS A 138 -27.98 -17.35 -3.62
CA LYS A 138 -28.10 -18.64 -2.91
C LYS A 138 -26.76 -19.23 -2.46
N ASN A 139 -25.70 -19.00 -3.24
CA ASN A 139 -24.37 -19.55 -3.02
C ASN A 139 -23.38 -18.51 -2.48
N ASP A 140 -23.85 -17.34 -2.04
CA ASP A 140 -22.97 -16.39 -1.40
C ASP A 140 -22.49 -16.98 -0.06
N PRO A 141 -21.20 -16.81 0.31
CA PRO A 141 -20.62 -17.44 1.49
C PRO A 141 -21.26 -16.96 2.79
N LEU A 142 -21.75 -15.71 2.85
CA LEU A 142 -22.47 -15.18 4.00
C LEU A 142 -23.69 -14.36 3.55
N PRO A 143 -24.88 -14.97 3.43
CA PRO A 143 -26.10 -14.26 3.07
C PRO A 143 -26.38 -13.06 4.00
N GLY A 144 -26.61 -11.91 3.40
CA GLY A 144 -26.79 -10.62 4.07
C GLY A 144 -25.50 -9.85 4.33
N GLY A 145 -24.33 -10.50 4.25
CA GLY A 145 -23.01 -9.87 4.44
C GLY A 145 -22.69 -8.87 3.35
N PHE A 146 -21.66 -8.04 3.55
CA PHE A 146 -21.31 -7.02 2.57
C PHE A 146 -20.58 -7.60 1.35
N LEU A 147 -20.71 -6.90 0.24
CA LEU A 147 -19.96 -7.09 -1.00
C LEU A 147 -19.69 -5.70 -1.61
N THR A 148 -18.44 -5.27 -1.59
CA THR A 148 -18.02 -3.93 -2.01
C THR A 148 -17.11 -4.03 -3.23
N PHE A 149 -17.35 -3.18 -4.23
CA PHE A 149 -16.49 -3.00 -5.39
C PHE A 149 -15.89 -1.61 -5.36
N ILE A 150 -14.57 -1.54 -5.31
CA ILE A 150 -13.78 -0.31 -5.38
C ILE A 150 -13.10 -0.26 -6.73
N ILE A 151 -13.53 0.65 -7.61
CA ILE A 151 -12.93 0.82 -8.94
C ILE A 151 -11.99 2.02 -8.89
N MET A 152 -10.71 1.77 -9.06
CA MET A 152 -9.66 2.79 -9.02
C MET A 152 -8.86 2.85 -10.31
N GLU A 153 -8.11 3.92 -10.48
CA GLU A 153 -7.21 4.15 -11.60
C GLU A 153 -6.22 2.99 -11.74
N ARG A 154 -6.05 2.52 -12.97
CA ARG A 154 -4.97 1.60 -13.31
C ARG A 154 -3.70 2.40 -13.52
N LEU A 155 -2.82 2.36 -12.53
CA LEU A 155 -1.53 3.04 -12.57
C LEU A 155 -0.56 2.37 -13.57
N PRO A 156 0.34 3.15 -14.20
CA PRO A 156 1.44 2.61 -14.99
C PRO A 156 2.50 1.92 -14.11
N GLY A 157 3.45 1.24 -14.77
CA GLY A 157 4.61 0.66 -14.09
C GLY A 157 4.40 -0.74 -13.52
N ARG A 158 5.31 -1.15 -12.63
CA ARG A 158 5.31 -2.47 -11.96
C ARG A 158 5.28 -2.34 -10.44
N ASN A 159 4.71 -3.34 -9.78
CA ASN A 159 4.80 -3.47 -8.33
C ASN A 159 6.26 -3.73 -7.90
N LEU A 160 6.67 -3.21 -6.75
CA LEU A 160 8.04 -3.34 -6.25
C LEU A 160 8.28 -4.58 -5.35
N VAL A 161 7.39 -5.58 -5.33
CA VAL A 161 7.65 -6.86 -4.62
C VAL A 161 9.02 -7.47 -4.98
N ASN A 162 9.38 -7.43 -6.26
CA ASN A 162 10.64 -7.95 -6.80
C ASN A 162 11.73 -6.86 -6.95
N PHE A 163 11.78 -5.90 -6.02
CA PHE A 163 12.76 -4.80 -6.02
C PHE A 163 14.22 -5.26 -6.16
N HIS A 164 14.57 -6.43 -5.63
CA HIS A 164 15.91 -7.01 -5.73
C HIS A 164 16.38 -7.25 -7.17
N GLU A 165 15.46 -7.52 -8.10
CA GLU A 165 15.76 -7.79 -9.51
C GLU A 165 16.20 -6.53 -10.26
N LEU A 166 15.86 -5.35 -9.74
CA LEU A 166 16.22 -4.09 -10.39
C LEU A 166 17.73 -3.86 -10.25
N PRO A 167 18.42 -3.39 -11.30
CA PRO A 167 19.80 -2.97 -11.18
C PRO A 167 19.91 -1.79 -10.20
N MET A 168 21.04 -1.66 -9.51
CA MET A 168 21.27 -0.64 -8.48
C MET A 168 20.92 0.78 -8.95
N SER A 169 21.30 1.13 -10.19
CA SER A 169 20.97 2.44 -10.78
C SER A 169 19.47 2.70 -10.91
N GLU A 170 18.66 1.65 -11.09
CA GLU A 170 17.20 1.76 -11.15
C GLU A 170 16.59 1.76 -9.74
N ARG A 171 17.19 1.03 -8.78
CA ARG A 171 16.81 1.12 -7.36
C ARG A 171 17.01 2.52 -6.79
N ASP A 172 18.09 3.21 -7.18
CA ASP A 172 18.32 4.61 -6.81
C ASP A 172 17.27 5.53 -7.43
N GLN A 173 16.85 5.30 -8.68
CA GLN A 173 15.75 6.05 -9.30
C GLN A 173 14.43 5.84 -8.57
N VAL A 174 14.14 4.61 -8.14
CA VAL A 174 12.98 4.31 -7.29
C VAL A 174 13.04 5.10 -5.99
N ARG A 175 14.18 5.15 -5.30
CA ARG A 175 14.34 5.93 -4.05
C ARG A 175 14.10 7.42 -4.26
N LEU A 176 14.62 7.99 -5.34
CA LEU A 176 14.40 9.40 -5.70
C LEU A 176 12.92 9.68 -5.96
N ALA A 177 12.24 8.81 -6.72
CA ALA A 177 10.81 8.96 -7.01
C ALA A 177 9.93 8.72 -5.78
N PHE A 178 10.26 7.74 -4.96
CA PHE A 178 9.60 7.46 -3.69
C PHE A 178 9.73 8.64 -2.73
N ALA A 179 10.91 9.27 -2.61
CA ALA A 179 11.10 10.44 -1.75
C ALA A 179 10.15 11.59 -2.12
N LYS A 180 9.87 11.81 -3.41
CA LYS A 180 8.86 12.79 -3.86
C LYS A 180 7.44 12.35 -3.47
N THR A 181 7.14 11.07 -3.71
CA THR A 181 5.84 10.44 -3.46
C THR A 181 5.47 10.47 -1.98
N ILE A 182 6.39 10.09 -1.09
CA ILE A 182 6.15 10.00 0.34
C ILE A 182 6.06 11.38 1.00
N ARG A 183 6.85 12.37 0.54
CA ARG A 183 6.70 13.77 0.98
C ARG A 183 5.35 14.33 0.57
N GLU A 184 4.87 14.06 -0.65
CA GLU A 184 3.53 14.45 -1.08
C GLU A 184 2.44 13.84 -0.18
N PHE A 185 2.58 12.55 0.15
CA PHE A 185 1.66 11.81 1.01
C PHE A 185 1.63 12.36 2.44
N TYR A 186 2.81 12.59 3.04
CA TYR A 186 2.95 13.18 4.37
C TYR A 186 2.49 14.64 4.44
N ALA A 187 2.74 15.44 3.40
CA ALA A 187 2.27 16.82 3.33
C ALA A 187 0.73 16.94 3.35
N ARG A 188 0.03 15.87 2.93
CA ARG A 188 -1.43 15.73 3.02
C ARG A 188 -1.92 15.17 4.36
N GLY A 189 -1.02 14.91 5.30
CA GLY A 189 -1.35 14.39 6.63
C GLY A 189 -1.55 12.88 6.68
N TYR A 190 -1.25 12.12 5.63
CA TYR A 190 -1.41 10.67 5.65
C TYR A 190 -0.13 9.95 6.06
N THR A 191 -0.30 8.84 6.78
CA THR A 191 0.75 7.85 7.07
C THR A 191 0.23 6.45 6.74
N HIS A 192 1.15 5.51 6.51
CA HIS A 192 0.81 4.12 6.19
C HIS A 192 1.27 3.21 7.33
N TRP A 193 0.37 2.37 7.85
CA TRP A 193 0.65 1.44 8.95
C TRP A 193 1.18 0.09 8.48
N ASP A 194 0.97 -0.25 7.20
CA ASP A 194 1.60 -1.37 6.51
C ASP A 194 2.60 -0.91 5.41
N PRO A 195 3.65 -0.14 5.75
CA PRO A 195 4.62 0.31 4.75
C PRO A 195 5.43 -0.88 4.24
N HIS A 196 5.41 -1.11 2.92
CA HIS A 196 6.16 -2.18 2.30
C HIS A 196 6.31 -1.94 0.80
N ARG A 197 7.37 -2.47 0.17
CA ARG A 197 7.60 -2.35 -1.28
C ARG A 197 6.45 -2.93 -2.12
N ARG A 198 5.67 -3.86 -1.57
CA ARG A 198 4.45 -4.42 -2.23
C ARG A 198 3.32 -3.39 -2.34
N ASN A 199 3.36 -2.34 -1.53
CA ASN A 199 2.40 -1.23 -1.53
C ASN A 199 2.95 -0.03 -2.34
N LEU A 200 3.96 -0.29 -3.19
CA LEU A 200 4.55 0.69 -4.10
C LEU A 200 4.48 0.22 -5.56
N MET A 201 4.11 1.13 -6.45
CA MET A 201 4.24 0.99 -7.90
C MET A 201 5.37 1.87 -8.40
N TRP A 202 6.19 1.36 -9.31
CA TRP A 202 7.27 2.08 -9.99
C TRP A 202 6.99 2.20 -11.48
N ASP A 203 6.80 3.44 -11.93
CA ASP A 203 6.74 3.80 -13.32
C ASP A 203 8.11 4.32 -13.78
N ARG A 204 8.80 3.47 -14.54
CA ARG A 204 10.14 3.73 -15.07
C ARG A 204 10.15 4.87 -16.10
N GLU A 205 9.11 4.97 -16.92
CA GLU A 205 9.08 5.92 -18.03
C GLU A 205 8.95 7.35 -17.51
N ASP A 206 8.00 7.56 -16.59
CA ASP A 206 7.77 8.87 -15.96
C ASP A 206 8.64 9.11 -14.72
N LYS A 207 9.45 8.13 -14.32
CA LYS A 207 10.27 8.12 -13.10
C LYS A 207 9.44 8.48 -11.87
N LYS A 208 8.30 7.81 -11.71
CA LYS A 208 7.32 8.11 -10.68
C LYS A 208 7.00 6.88 -9.83
N CYS A 209 6.82 7.11 -8.54
CA CYS A 209 6.28 6.12 -7.63
C CYS A 209 4.84 6.46 -7.24
N TYR A 210 4.10 5.44 -6.85
CA TYR A 210 2.76 5.57 -6.31
C TYR A 210 2.62 4.67 -5.09
N ILE A 211 1.88 5.15 -4.09
CA ILE A 211 1.46 4.38 -2.93
C ILE A 211 0.09 3.76 -3.25
N ILE A 212 -0.03 2.45 -3.04
CA ILE A 212 -1.25 1.68 -3.24
C ILE A 212 -1.64 0.95 -1.95
N ASP A 213 -2.80 0.28 -1.96
CA ASP A 213 -3.34 -0.49 -0.82
C ASP A 213 -3.63 0.38 0.42
N LEU A 214 -4.53 1.35 0.25
CA LEU A 214 -4.84 2.36 1.27
C LEU A 214 -5.76 1.85 2.40
N GLU A 215 -5.77 0.56 2.69
CA GLU A 215 -6.65 -0.05 3.70
C GLU A 215 -6.12 0.08 5.14
N ASP A 216 -4.83 0.36 5.29
CA ASP A 216 -4.14 0.56 6.57
C ASP A 216 -3.46 1.94 6.61
N VAL A 217 -4.10 2.97 6.04
CA VAL A 217 -3.61 4.36 6.11
C VAL A 217 -4.29 5.12 7.24
N CYS A 218 -3.57 6.04 7.85
CA CYS A 218 -4.09 6.92 8.88
C CYS A 218 -3.89 8.36 8.46
N GLN A 219 -4.98 9.11 8.44
CA GLN A 219 -4.94 10.56 8.39
C GLN A 219 -4.64 11.07 9.80
N LEU A 220 -3.55 11.81 9.93
CA LEU A 220 -3.19 12.48 11.16
C LEU A 220 -4.07 13.73 11.31
N ASP A 221 -4.64 13.90 12.50
CA ASP A 221 -5.33 15.15 12.86
C ASP A 221 -4.36 16.33 12.81
N ASP A 222 -4.89 17.54 12.56
CA ASP A 222 -4.09 18.77 12.49
C ASP A 222 -3.31 19.08 13.79
N ASP A 223 -3.72 18.49 14.92
CA ASP A 223 -3.07 18.65 16.22
C ASP A 223 -1.78 17.81 16.37
N TYR A 224 -1.54 16.84 15.48
CA TYR A 224 -0.32 16.04 15.49
C TYR A 224 0.72 16.60 14.51
N PRO A 225 2.01 16.63 14.89
CA PRO A 225 3.05 17.07 13.97
C PRO A 225 3.06 16.15 12.75
N ARG A 226 3.04 16.76 11.56
CA ARG A 226 3.11 15.99 10.30
C ARG A 226 4.38 15.15 10.29
N LYS A 227 4.24 13.90 9.87
CA LYS A 227 5.39 13.04 9.61
C LYS A 227 6.26 13.70 8.55
N VAL A 228 7.57 13.63 8.72
CA VAL A 228 8.53 14.20 7.77
C VAL A 228 9.35 13.06 7.18
N PHE A 229 9.73 13.19 5.91
CA PHE A 229 10.53 12.18 5.23
C PHE A 229 11.93 12.10 5.86
N THR A 230 12.39 10.89 6.15
CA THR A 230 13.74 10.62 6.64
C THR A 230 14.29 9.44 5.84
N PRO A 231 15.24 9.64 4.90
CA PRO A 231 15.68 8.59 3.99
C PRO A 231 16.12 7.30 4.70
N GLU A 232 16.89 7.42 5.77
CA GLU A 232 17.38 6.29 6.58
C GLU A 232 16.22 5.41 7.07
N ARG A 233 15.17 6.03 7.60
CA ARG A 233 14.03 5.32 8.18
C ARG A 233 13.02 4.89 7.12
N ASP A 234 12.58 5.82 6.27
CA ASP A 234 11.50 5.54 5.33
C ASP A 234 11.94 4.56 4.24
N PHE A 235 13.19 4.61 3.76
CA PHE A 235 13.66 3.58 2.83
C PHE A 235 13.68 2.19 3.48
N GLN A 236 14.09 2.07 4.75
CA GLN A 236 14.11 0.79 5.45
C GLN A 236 12.69 0.28 5.71
N VAL A 237 11.83 1.13 6.27
CA VAL A 237 10.46 0.79 6.66
C VAL A 237 9.61 0.41 5.44
N TRP A 238 9.80 1.08 4.29
CA TRP A 238 9.15 0.69 3.03
C TRP A 238 9.86 -0.46 2.32
N GLY A 239 10.93 -1.01 2.89
CA GLY A 239 11.69 -2.09 2.31
C GLY A 239 12.31 -1.73 0.96
N ILE A 240 12.79 -0.51 0.77
CA ILE A 240 13.57 -0.12 -0.42
C ILE A 240 14.98 0.34 -0.03
N ALA A 241 15.46 0.00 1.17
CA ALA A 241 16.81 0.31 1.62
C ALA A 241 17.87 -0.64 1.03
N ASP A 242 17.47 -1.87 0.77
CA ASP A 242 18.37 -2.93 0.33
C ASP A 242 17.63 -3.86 -0.64
N PRO A 243 18.34 -4.70 -1.42
CA PRO A 243 17.69 -5.61 -2.34
C PRO A 243 16.77 -6.61 -1.62
N GLU A 244 17.08 -7.11 -0.43
CA GLU A 244 16.32 -8.19 0.21
C GLU A 244 15.20 -7.67 1.14
N ILE A 245 14.22 -8.50 1.47
CA ILE A 245 13.16 -8.14 2.43
C ILE A 245 13.66 -8.52 3.83
N ASN A 246 13.78 -7.54 4.74
CA ASN A 246 14.03 -7.74 6.17
C ASN A 246 15.37 -8.38 6.56
N THR A 247 16.49 -7.89 6.06
CA THR A 247 17.77 -8.43 6.54
C THR A 247 18.85 -7.36 6.76
N GLY A 248 19.05 -6.99 8.03
CA GLY A 248 20.25 -6.30 8.49
C GLY A 248 21.56 -7.12 8.33
N SER A 249 21.58 -8.11 7.44
CA SER A 249 22.67 -9.06 7.19
C SER A 249 23.16 -9.06 5.73
N PHE A 250 22.47 -8.40 4.79
CA PHE A 250 22.73 -8.55 3.34
C PHE A 250 23.16 -7.24 2.64
N GLY A 251 23.32 -6.18 3.43
CA GLY A 251 23.98 -4.94 3.04
C GLY A 251 23.04 -3.90 2.44
N LEU A 252 23.19 -2.65 2.90
CA LEU A 252 22.41 -1.52 2.41
C LEU A 252 22.88 -1.09 1.04
N ASP A 253 21.95 -0.66 0.19
CA ASP A 253 22.34 0.03 -1.04
C ASP A 253 23.10 1.32 -0.69
N PRO A 254 24.15 1.68 -1.44
CA PRO A 254 25.05 2.76 -1.06
C PRO A 254 24.39 4.13 -0.90
N MET A 255 23.29 4.37 -1.60
CA MET A 255 22.53 5.63 -1.54
C MET A 255 21.84 5.82 -0.18
N VAL A 256 21.61 4.74 0.56
CA VAL A 256 20.88 4.77 1.83
C VAL A 256 21.79 5.25 2.95
N PRO A 257 21.44 6.36 3.65
CA PRO A 257 22.20 6.80 4.80
C PRO A 257 22.25 5.71 5.87
N HIS A 258 23.43 5.54 6.45
CA HIS A 258 23.73 4.50 7.44
C HIS A 258 24.61 5.03 8.59
N ASP A 259 24.85 6.34 8.64
CA ASP A 259 25.72 6.99 9.64
C ASP A 259 24.93 7.56 10.84
N CYS A 260 23.66 7.16 10.99
CA CYS A 260 22.75 7.56 12.06
C CYS A 260 22.58 9.08 12.20
N LYS A 261 22.83 9.86 11.13
CA LYS A 261 22.64 11.32 11.14
C LYS A 261 21.18 11.74 10.92
N PHE A 262 20.28 10.81 10.56
CA PHE A 262 18.84 11.04 10.40
C PHE A 262 18.52 12.33 9.63
N ILE A 263 18.93 12.40 8.36
CA ILE A 263 18.66 13.55 7.47
C ILE A 263 17.15 13.76 7.39
N GLN A 264 16.67 14.95 7.81
CA GLN A 264 15.25 15.29 7.78
C GLN A 264 14.92 16.06 6.50
N ASP A 265 13.94 15.56 5.77
CA ASP A 265 13.34 16.17 4.58
C ASP A 265 14.33 16.72 3.54
N PRO A 266 15.34 15.93 3.10
CA PRO A 266 16.30 16.43 2.13
C PRO A 266 15.61 16.83 0.83
N GLY A 267 16.09 17.92 0.24
CA GLY A 267 15.62 18.40 -1.05
C GLY A 267 16.01 17.45 -2.20
N ASP A 268 15.41 17.67 -3.37
CA ASP A 268 15.69 16.87 -4.57
C ASP A 268 17.18 16.91 -4.94
N GLU A 269 17.80 18.09 -4.89
CA GLU A 269 19.22 18.27 -5.24
C GLU A 269 20.16 17.49 -4.30
N GLU A 270 19.81 17.44 -3.01
CA GLU A 270 20.57 16.70 -2.00
C GLU A 270 20.46 15.19 -2.21
N LEU A 271 19.24 14.69 -2.44
CA LEU A 271 19.00 13.28 -2.75
C LEU A 271 19.69 12.84 -4.05
N GLU A 272 19.65 13.69 -5.08
CA GLU A 272 20.36 13.43 -6.33
C GLU A 272 21.88 13.42 -6.14
N LYS A 273 22.40 14.33 -5.29
CA LYS A 273 23.81 14.33 -4.94
C LYS A 273 24.19 13.04 -4.21
N MET A 274 23.37 12.59 -3.25
CA MET A 274 23.57 11.31 -2.58
C MET A 274 23.67 10.15 -3.57
N ALA A 275 22.75 10.07 -4.55
CA ALA A 275 22.78 9.03 -5.58
C ALA A 275 24.04 9.11 -6.47
N ARG A 276 24.46 10.33 -6.87
CA ARG A 276 25.69 10.53 -7.67
C ARG A 276 26.95 10.14 -6.90
N ASP A 277 27.05 10.54 -5.64
CA ASP A 277 28.23 10.33 -4.79
C ASP A 277 28.50 8.85 -4.48
N VAL A 278 27.51 7.98 -4.72
CA VAL A 278 27.59 6.55 -4.42
C VAL A 278 27.59 5.65 -5.65
N THR A 279 27.54 6.24 -6.85
CA THR A 279 27.53 5.49 -8.11
C THR A 279 28.76 4.58 -8.21
N GLY A 280 28.52 3.28 -8.43
CA GLY A 280 29.56 2.27 -8.55
C GLY A 280 30.15 1.77 -7.23
N LYS A 281 29.68 2.26 -6.07
CA LYS A 281 30.07 1.72 -4.77
C LYS A 281 29.38 0.36 -4.51
N PRO A 282 30.04 -0.57 -3.80
CA PRO A 282 29.42 -1.83 -3.39
C PRO A 282 28.43 -1.59 -2.23
N LEU A 283 27.55 -2.57 -1.96
CA LEU A 283 26.67 -2.58 -0.79
C LEU A 283 27.45 -2.34 0.51
N TYR A 284 26.84 -1.60 1.43
CA TYR A 284 27.38 -1.35 2.76
C TYR A 284 26.97 -2.45 3.74
N PHE A 285 27.92 -3.09 4.40
CA PHE A 285 27.66 -4.10 5.44
C PHE A 285 28.07 -3.56 6.81
N GLU A 286 27.12 -3.49 7.74
CA GLU A 286 27.39 -3.06 9.12
C GLU A 286 28.30 -4.10 9.82
N SER A 287 29.47 -3.68 10.30
CA SER A 287 30.31 -4.56 11.13
C SER A 287 29.63 -4.78 12.47
N LYS A 288 29.54 -6.03 12.94
CA LYS A 288 28.78 -6.55 14.11
C LYS A 288 28.95 -5.88 15.50
N SER A 289 29.56 -4.71 15.62
CA SER A 289 29.69 -3.97 16.89
C SER A 289 28.65 -2.86 17.00
N ARG A 290 27.38 -3.21 17.28
CA ARG A 290 26.38 -2.23 17.71
C ARG A 290 26.67 -1.82 19.15
N GLY A 291 27.31 -0.66 19.32
CA GLY A 291 27.03 0.20 20.47
C GLY A 291 25.76 0.96 20.16
N GLU A 292 24.82 0.96 21.10
CA GLU A 292 23.50 1.59 20.97
C GLU A 292 23.63 3.06 20.53
N CYS A 293 23.19 3.40 19.33
CA CYS A 293 22.92 4.78 18.95
C CYS A 293 21.62 5.22 19.64
N GLN A 294 21.73 5.68 20.88
CA GLN A 294 20.67 6.48 21.50
C GLN A 294 20.72 7.91 20.97
N PRO A 295 19.55 8.56 20.75
CA PRO A 295 19.50 9.97 20.40
C PRO A 295 20.10 10.80 21.53
N SER A 296 21.03 11.70 21.21
CA SER A 296 21.63 12.62 22.17
C SER A 296 20.53 13.50 22.79
N GLU A 297 20.28 13.33 24.08
CA GLU A 297 19.46 14.26 24.85
C GLU A 297 20.13 15.64 24.85
N ASN A 298 19.38 16.64 24.40
CA ASN A 298 19.72 18.04 24.53
C ASN A 298 19.88 18.38 26.03
N THR A 299 21.10 18.68 26.45
CA THR A 299 21.37 19.35 27.72
C THR A 299 20.80 20.76 27.70
N SER A 300 19.57 20.93 28.19
CA SER A 300 19.09 22.23 28.68
C SER A 300 19.55 22.40 30.11
N THR A 301 20.60 23.19 30.28
CA THR A 301 21.08 23.68 31.56
C THR A 301 20.07 24.69 32.13
N THR A 302 19.30 24.28 33.13
CA THR A 302 18.67 25.22 34.07
C THR A 302 19.23 24.97 35.45
N VAL A 303 20.16 25.84 35.83
CA VAL A 303 20.58 26.06 37.21
C VAL A 303 19.41 26.70 37.94
N VAL A 304 18.86 26.03 38.95
CA VAL A 304 18.06 26.68 39.98
C VAL A 304 18.83 26.49 41.28
N GLU A 305 19.55 27.53 41.67
CA GLU A 305 20.07 27.66 43.02
C GLU A 305 18.92 28.01 43.97
N SER A 306 18.87 27.25 45.07
CA SER A 306 18.07 27.46 46.25
C SER A 306 18.51 28.71 47.02
N SER A 307 17.56 29.60 47.33
CA SER A 307 17.53 30.51 48.48
C SER A 307 16.09 30.97 48.72
#